data_AF-A0A7T3A8A5-F1
#
_entry.id   AF-A0A7T3A8A5-F1
#
_cell.length_a   1.000
_cell.length_b   1.000
_cell.length_c   1.000
_cell.angle_alpha   90.00
_cell.angle_beta   90.00
_cell.angle_gamma   90.00
#
_symmetry.space_group_name_H-M   'P 1'
#
loop_
_entity.id
_entity.type
_entity.pdbx_description
1 polymer ?
#
loop_
_entity_poly.entity_id
_entity_poly.type
_entity_poly.pdbx_seq_one_letter_code
_entity_poly.pdbx_strand_id
1 'polypeptide(L)'
;MTMYQEFIPQGPNRTPSPTSKIDRTQILDPKDFWRDPMTCPDWPALTGNMRYDGARGKAGAEARLNAIGVHLNRGEGALRMPTPDEREKQFAATFRRTGAPWHAMGIVNLSPLGMMVENDAHLMAEACHIRGYLRKLEIVEAREADAAKERKLAEARQTLAEYRRDVPDEIEEYERLAEAAARHKQRIEDERAFDRSRAIRDHVATLHSAAVRAAHTLGLGVPDAPAIL
;
A
#
# COMPACT_ATOMS: atom_id res chain seq x y z
N MET A 1 -6.16 -42.70 72.38
CA MET A 1 -5.33 -41.48 72.46
C MET A 1 -5.33 -40.90 71.06
N THR A 2 -6.34 -40.08 70.78
CA THR A 2 -6.69 -39.65 69.43
C THR A 2 -6.71 -38.13 69.47
N MET A 3 -5.65 -37.50 68.96
CA MET A 3 -5.58 -36.04 68.85
C MET A 3 -6.49 -35.62 67.70
N TYR A 4 -7.59 -34.95 68.02
CA TYR A 4 -8.41 -34.24 67.03
C TYR A 4 -7.67 -32.97 66.63
N GLN A 5 -7.25 -32.93 65.37
CA GLN A 5 -6.66 -31.77 64.71
C GLN A 5 -7.82 -30.82 64.36
N GLU A 6 -7.91 -29.70 65.06
CA GLU A 6 -8.88 -28.64 64.75
C GLU A 6 -8.62 -28.09 63.34
N PHE A 7 -9.61 -28.26 62.47
CA PHE A 7 -9.62 -27.69 61.13
C PHE A 7 -9.98 -26.20 61.26
N ILE A 8 -8.99 -25.31 61.19
CA ILE A 8 -9.24 -23.86 61.09
C ILE A 8 -9.71 -23.59 59.65
N PRO A 9 -10.94 -23.09 59.43
CA PRO A 9 -11.35 -22.69 58.09
C PRO A 9 -10.51 -21.49 57.67
N GLN A 10 -9.67 -21.68 56.63
CA GLN A 10 -9.05 -20.56 55.94
C GLN A 10 -10.17 -19.72 55.31
N GLY A 11 -10.41 -18.54 55.87
CA GLY A 11 -11.23 -17.52 55.22
C GLY A 11 -10.66 -17.20 53.84
N PRO A 12 -11.46 -16.65 52.91
CA PRO A 12 -11.00 -16.38 51.56
C PRO A 12 -9.77 -15.47 51.61
N ASN A 13 -8.68 -15.92 50.98
CA ASN A 13 -7.51 -15.11 50.67
C ASN A 13 -7.98 -13.84 49.96
N ARG A 14 -8.11 -12.74 50.71
CA ARG A 14 -8.29 -11.41 50.13
C ARG A 14 -6.94 -10.99 49.55
N THR A 15 -6.64 -11.45 48.34
CA THR A 15 -5.70 -10.72 47.49
C THR A 15 -6.30 -9.31 47.34
N PRO A 16 -5.59 -8.23 47.74
CA PRO A 16 -6.08 -6.89 47.45
C PRO A 16 -6.24 -6.81 45.93
N SER A 17 -7.47 -6.59 45.46
CA SER A 17 -7.69 -6.26 44.06
C SER A 17 -6.80 -5.04 43.75
N PRO A 18 -6.02 -5.04 42.65
CA PRO A 18 -5.34 -3.81 42.24
C PRO A 18 -6.43 -2.75 42.11
N THR A 19 -6.34 -1.69 42.91
CA THR A 19 -7.31 -0.59 42.94
C THR A 19 -7.33 0.03 41.54
N SER A 20 -8.25 -0.41 40.70
CA SER A 20 -8.39 0.10 39.35
C SER A 20 -8.82 1.56 39.44
N LYS A 21 -8.06 2.46 38.82
CA LYS A 21 -8.35 3.89 38.79
C LYS A 21 -8.87 4.30 37.42
N ILE A 22 -9.74 5.29 37.40
CA ILE A 22 -10.28 5.79 36.13
C ILE A 22 -9.17 6.48 35.33
N ASP A 23 -9.20 6.28 34.02
CA ASP A 23 -8.40 7.04 33.09
C ASP A 23 -9.07 8.39 32.82
N ARG A 24 -8.51 9.45 33.41
CA ARG A 24 -9.00 10.82 33.28
C ARG A 24 -8.87 11.37 31.85
N THR A 25 -8.06 10.76 30.98
CA THR A 25 -8.02 11.14 29.56
C THR A 25 -9.32 10.79 28.82
N GLN A 26 -10.13 9.89 29.39
CA GLN A 26 -11.36 9.35 28.78
C GLN A 26 -12.64 10.04 29.26
N ILE A 27 -12.55 11.13 30.01
CA ILE A 27 -13.71 11.79 30.63
C ILE A 27 -14.52 12.59 29.61
N LEU A 28 -13.84 13.25 28.68
CA LEU A 28 -14.48 13.84 27.52
C LEU A 28 -14.60 12.77 26.42
N ASP A 29 -15.67 12.76 25.64
CA ASP A 29 -15.77 11.88 24.47
C ASP A 29 -15.53 12.71 23.19
N PRO A 30 -14.56 12.36 22.34
CA PRO A 30 -14.36 13.06 21.08
C PRO A 30 -15.61 13.09 20.19
N LYS A 31 -16.51 12.09 20.30
CA LYS A 31 -17.77 12.04 19.54
C LYS A 31 -18.75 13.15 19.91
N ASP A 32 -18.66 13.69 21.13
CA ASP A 32 -19.53 14.78 21.58
C ASP A 32 -19.17 16.11 20.91
N PHE A 33 -17.90 16.27 20.50
CA PHE A 33 -17.38 17.49 19.86
C PHE A 33 -17.23 17.34 18.35
N TRP A 34 -16.80 16.17 17.88
CA TRP A 34 -16.60 15.82 16.47
C TRP A 34 -17.32 14.52 16.16
N ARG A 35 -18.62 14.64 15.84
CA ARG A 35 -19.45 13.50 15.40
C ARG A 35 -18.85 12.88 14.13
N ASP A 36 -18.53 13.72 13.16
CA ASP A 36 -17.68 13.39 12.02
C ASP A 36 -16.21 13.65 12.40
N PRO A 37 -15.34 12.63 12.48
CA PRO A 37 -13.93 12.82 12.82
C PRO A 37 -13.18 13.75 11.87
N MET A 38 -13.62 13.90 10.61
CA MET A 38 -12.98 14.81 9.66
C MET A 38 -13.11 16.28 10.06
N THR A 39 -14.11 16.61 10.88
CA THR A 39 -14.31 17.96 11.42
C THR A 39 -13.38 18.30 12.58
N CYS A 40 -12.68 17.31 13.14
CA CYS A 40 -11.65 17.55 14.16
C CYS A 40 -10.49 18.33 13.52
N PRO A 41 -10.09 19.48 14.10
CA PRO A 41 -8.88 20.19 13.70
C PRO A 41 -7.65 19.29 13.82
N ASP A 42 -6.62 19.57 13.02
CA ASP A 42 -5.37 18.82 13.11
C ASP A 42 -4.63 19.12 14.41
N TRP A 43 -3.98 18.10 14.95
CA TRP A 43 -3.09 18.25 16.09
C TRP A 43 -1.64 18.47 15.61
N PRO A 44 -0.88 19.42 16.20
CA PRO A 44 -1.27 20.32 17.30
C PRO A 44 -2.13 21.50 16.83
N ALA A 45 -3.18 21.81 17.60
CA ALA A 45 -4.03 22.98 17.37
C ALA A 45 -3.41 24.23 18.03
N LEU A 46 -2.63 24.99 17.27
CA LEU A 46 -1.91 26.17 17.75
C LEU A 46 -2.69 27.46 17.48
N THR A 47 -2.61 28.42 18.39
CA THR A 47 -3.20 29.77 18.23
C THR A 47 -2.12 30.82 17.99
N GLY A 48 -2.38 31.75 17.08
CA GLY A 48 -1.49 32.89 16.80
C GLY A 48 -0.07 32.47 16.44
N ASN A 49 0.91 33.03 17.15
CA ASN A 49 2.34 32.80 16.90
C ASN A 49 2.94 31.61 17.69
N MET A 50 2.09 30.76 18.30
CA MET A 50 2.58 29.59 19.02
C MET A 50 3.30 28.63 18.07
N ARG A 51 4.47 28.14 18.49
CA ARG A 51 5.22 27.09 17.79
C ARG A 51 5.15 25.79 18.58
N TYR A 52 5.10 24.69 17.84
CA TYR A 52 5.21 23.34 18.40
C TYR A 52 6.41 22.65 17.77
N ASP A 53 7.41 22.40 18.61
CA ASP A 53 8.69 21.80 18.24
C ASP A 53 8.73 20.27 18.48
N GLY A 54 7.63 19.69 18.96
CA GLY A 54 7.53 18.25 19.20
C GLY A 54 7.22 17.44 17.93
N ALA A 55 7.28 16.12 18.05
CA ALA A 55 6.91 15.20 16.99
C ALA A 55 5.43 15.38 16.60
N ARG A 56 5.14 15.40 15.29
CA ARG A 56 3.80 15.58 14.72
C ARG A 56 3.26 14.27 14.14
N GLY A 57 2.00 14.28 13.71
CA GLY A 57 1.33 13.12 13.14
C GLY A 57 0.96 12.07 14.20
N LYS A 58 0.61 10.86 13.76
CA LYS A 58 0.09 9.77 14.61
C LYS A 58 0.99 9.46 15.80
N ALA A 59 2.27 9.17 15.55
CA ALA A 59 3.23 8.81 16.60
C ALA A 59 3.46 9.96 17.60
N GLY A 60 3.52 11.20 17.13
CA GLY A 60 3.64 12.37 17.99
C GLY A 60 2.41 12.58 18.88
N ALA A 61 1.22 12.43 18.29
CA ALA A 61 -0.05 12.53 18.99
C ALA A 61 -0.21 11.42 20.06
N GLU A 62 0.11 10.17 19.72
CA GLU A 62 0.10 9.04 20.67
C GLU A 62 1.09 9.25 21.82
N ALA A 63 2.31 9.71 21.52
CA ALA A 63 3.32 10.03 22.54
C ALA A 63 2.83 11.15 23.47
N ARG A 64 2.22 12.20 22.93
CA ARG A 64 1.63 13.29 23.73
C ARG A 64 0.47 12.77 24.58
N LEU A 65 -0.43 11.97 24.02
CA LEU A 65 -1.55 11.38 24.77
C LEU A 65 -1.06 10.53 25.94
N ASN A 66 -0.02 9.73 25.73
CA ASN A 66 0.60 8.94 26.78
C ASN A 66 1.20 9.83 27.88
N ALA A 67 1.94 10.88 27.51
CA ALA A 67 2.50 11.84 28.47
C ALA A 67 1.41 12.55 29.29
N ILE A 68 0.28 12.92 28.66
CA ILE A 68 -0.88 13.46 29.35
C ILE A 68 -1.48 12.43 30.31
N GLY A 69 -1.62 11.18 29.89
CA GLY A 69 -2.14 10.09 30.71
C GLY A 69 -1.31 9.84 31.97
N VAL A 70 0.02 9.86 31.86
CA VAL A 70 0.95 9.77 33.00
C VAL A 70 0.77 10.96 33.95
N HIS A 71 0.57 12.17 33.42
CA HIS A 71 0.39 13.37 34.22
C HIS A 71 -0.96 13.39 34.97
N LEU A 72 -2.05 13.08 34.29
CA LEU A 72 -3.39 13.17 34.86
C LEU A 72 -3.69 12.04 35.84
N ASN A 73 -3.15 10.85 35.58
CA ASN A 73 -3.47 9.64 36.33
C ASN A 73 -2.30 9.19 37.22
N ARG A 74 -1.57 10.11 37.85
CA ARG A 74 -0.46 9.77 38.77
C ARG A 74 -0.89 8.80 39.88
N GLY A 75 0.06 8.05 40.42
CA GLY A 75 -0.14 7.08 41.51
C GLY A 75 -0.19 5.63 41.06
N GLU A 76 -0.30 4.70 42.00
CA GLU A 76 -0.37 3.26 41.75
C GLU A 76 -1.79 2.84 41.30
N GLY A 77 -1.90 1.72 40.59
CA GLY A 77 -3.17 1.15 40.13
C GLY A 77 -3.33 1.10 38.61
N ALA A 78 -4.01 0.06 38.12
CA ALA A 78 -4.28 -0.12 36.69
C ALA A 78 -5.33 0.88 36.20
N LEU A 79 -5.08 1.49 35.04
CA LEU A 79 -6.02 2.40 34.38
C LEU A 79 -7.18 1.62 33.76
N ARG A 80 -8.41 2.11 33.97
CA ARG A 80 -9.61 1.59 33.30
C ARG A 80 -10.46 2.73 32.76
N MET A 81 -11.32 2.40 31.80
CA MET A 81 -12.32 3.34 31.31
C MET A 81 -13.28 3.75 32.46
N PRO A 82 -13.61 5.05 32.60
CA PRO A 82 -14.60 5.51 33.58
C PRO A 82 -16.00 5.00 33.21
N THR A 83 -16.80 4.68 34.22
CA THR A 83 -18.25 4.45 34.02
C THR A 83 -18.96 5.77 33.70
N PRO A 84 -20.21 5.75 33.20
CA PRO A 84 -20.98 6.97 32.95
C PRO A 84 -21.09 7.89 34.18
N ASP A 85 -21.39 7.33 35.35
CA ASP A 85 -21.51 8.10 36.60
C ASP A 85 -20.19 8.72 37.03
N GLU A 86 -19.08 7.98 36.87
CA GLU A 86 -17.73 8.49 37.19
C GLU A 86 -17.31 9.60 36.23
N ARG A 87 -17.68 9.45 34.95
CA ARG A 87 -17.47 10.47 33.92
C ARG A 87 -18.21 11.74 34.28
N GLU A 88 -19.48 11.65 34.67
CA GLU A 88 -20.28 12.81 35.06
C GLU A 88 -19.72 13.50 36.31
N LYS A 89 -19.38 12.73 37.35
CA LYS A 89 -18.78 13.27 38.59
C LYS A 89 -17.47 14.00 38.31
N GLN A 90 -16.57 13.39 37.56
CA GLN A 90 -15.29 14.01 37.23
C GLN A 90 -15.48 15.23 36.31
N PHE A 91 -16.42 15.16 35.37
CA PHE A 91 -16.77 16.29 34.51
C PHE A 91 -17.23 17.48 35.37
N ALA A 92 -18.19 17.26 36.27
CA ALA A 92 -18.72 18.30 37.15
C ALA A 92 -17.67 18.89 38.09
N ALA A 93 -16.66 18.10 38.48
CA ALA A 93 -15.55 18.56 39.34
C ALA A 93 -14.49 19.39 38.59
N THR A 94 -14.40 19.27 37.25
CA THR A 94 -13.30 19.84 36.46
C THR A 94 -13.74 20.90 35.46
N PHE A 95 -14.96 20.80 34.94
CA PHE A 95 -15.45 21.61 33.83
C PHE A 95 -16.75 22.33 34.14
N ARG A 96 -16.99 23.41 33.38
CA ARG A 96 -18.28 24.09 33.25
C ARG A 96 -18.64 24.25 31.77
N ARG A 97 -19.92 24.15 31.45
CA ARG A 97 -20.46 24.23 30.06
C ARG A 97 -20.64 25.67 29.60
N THR A 98 -19.58 26.47 29.67
CA THR A 98 -19.56 27.88 29.26
C THR A 98 -18.17 28.25 28.73
N GLY A 99 -18.06 29.24 27.84
CA GLY A 99 -16.77 29.74 27.34
C GLY A 99 -16.13 28.86 26.25
N ALA A 100 -15.05 29.37 25.64
CA ALA A 100 -14.34 28.68 24.56
C ALA A 100 -12.80 28.91 24.57
N PRO A 101 -12.10 28.68 25.70
CA PRO A 101 -10.64 28.76 25.75
C PRO A 101 -9.95 27.82 24.75
N TRP A 102 -10.61 26.72 24.38
CA TRP A 102 -10.09 25.68 23.49
C TRP A 102 -10.69 25.72 22.08
N HIS A 103 -11.15 26.88 21.63
CA HIS A 103 -11.77 27.05 20.31
C HIS A 103 -10.89 26.58 19.15
N ALA A 104 -9.56 26.72 19.25
CA ALA A 104 -8.63 26.24 18.22
C ALA A 104 -8.61 24.71 18.09
N MET A 105 -8.90 23.99 19.18
CA MET A 105 -9.11 22.55 19.14
C MET A 105 -10.50 22.19 18.59
N GLY A 106 -11.39 23.16 18.35
CA GLY A 106 -12.78 22.93 17.94
C GLY A 106 -13.72 22.67 19.12
N ILE A 107 -13.26 22.86 20.35
CA ILE A 107 -14.08 22.72 21.56
C ILE A 107 -14.65 24.09 21.93
N VAL A 108 -15.89 24.34 21.53
CA VAL A 108 -16.65 25.54 21.84
C VAL A 108 -17.74 25.18 22.86
N ASN A 109 -17.91 25.98 23.92
CA ASN A 109 -18.83 25.75 25.05
C ASN A 109 -18.31 24.87 26.21
N LEU A 110 -17.01 24.87 26.44
CA LEU A 110 -16.39 24.21 27.59
C LEU A 110 -15.24 25.06 28.14
N SER A 111 -15.19 25.24 29.45
CA SER A 111 -14.04 25.86 30.13
C SER A 111 -13.77 25.17 31.47
N PRO A 112 -12.60 25.41 32.09
CA PRO A 112 -12.33 24.92 33.44
C PRO A 112 -13.33 25.47 34.46
N LEU A 113 -13.65 24.67 35.47
CA LEU A 113 -14.53 25.09 36.57
C LEU A 113 -13.92 26.24 37.39
N GLY A 114 -12.59 26.25 37.55
CA GLY A 114 -11.84 27.30 38.24
C GLY A 114 -10.32 27.13 38.09
N MET A 115 -9.55 28.09 38.61
CA MET A 115 -8.09 28.14 38.42
C MET A 115 -7.35 26.91 38.97
N MET A 116 -7.85 26.30 40.05
CA MET A 116 -7.19 25.12 40.66
C MET A 116 -7.22 23.86 39.78
N VAL A 117 -8.18 23.77 38.84
CA VAL A 117 -8.35 22.63 37.95
C VAL A 117 -8.03 22.97 36.49
N GLU A 118 -7.54 24.18 36.23
CA GLU A 118 -7.30 24.69 34.87
C GLU A 118 -6.31 23.84 34.08
N ASN A 119 -5.18 23.48 34.70
CA ASN A 119 -4.16 22.65 34.06
C ASN A 119 -4.71 21.25 33.74
N ASP A 120 -5.39 20.61 34.70
CA ASP A 120 -5.99 19.30 34.49
C ASP A 120 -7.08 19.34 33.41
N ALA A 121 -7.93 20.36 33.44
CA ALA A 121 -8.97 20.59 32.44
C ALA A 121 -8.37 20.80 31.04
N HIS A 122 -7.26 21.55 30.94
CA HIS A 122 -6.54 21.75 29.69
C HIS A 122 -5.98 20.43 29.15
N LEU A 123 -5.31 19.64 29.99
CA LEU A 123 -4.76 18.35 29.61
C LEU A 123 -5.85 17.35 29.20
N MET A 124 -6.98 17.34 29.91
CA MET A 124 -8.13 16.50 29.56
C MET A 124 -8.79 16.93 28.23
N ALA A 125 -8.89 18.24 27.96
CA ALA A 125 -9.36 18.77 26.69
C ALA A 125 -8.40 18.43 25.53
N GLU A 126 -7.09 18.57 25.76
CA GLU A 126 -6.05 18.20 24.79
C GLU A 126 -6.08 16.69 24.49
N ALA A 127 -6.22 15.84 25.52
CA ALA A 127 -6.37 14.40 25.33
C ALA A 127 -7.65 14.03 24.55
N CYS A 128 -8.72 14.80 24.70
CA CYS A 128 -9.93 14.66 23.89
C CYS A 128 -9.66 15.00 22.42
N HIS A 129 -9.03 16.15 22.16
CA HIS A 129 -8.64 16.57 20.82
C HIS A 129 -7.72 15.58 20.14
N ILE A 130 -6.69 15.10 20.84
CA ILE A 130 -5.76 14.09 20.30
C ILE A 130 -6.49 12.80 19.92
N ARG A 131 -7.36 12.26 20.78
CA ARG A 131 -8.15 11.07 20.42
C ARG A 131 -9.09 11.33 19.23
N GLY A 132 -9.66 12.53 19.13
CA GLY A 132 -10.43 12.96 17.95
C GLY A 132 -9.59 12.96 16.67
N TYR A 133 -8.37 13.51 16.75
CA TYR A 133 -7.41 13.53 15.66
C TYR A 133 -6.94 12.12 15.27
N LEU A 134 -6.70 11.23 16.23
CA LEU A 134 -6.34 9.83 15.94
C LEU A 134 -7.48 9.10 15.20
N ARG A 135 -8.74 9.30 15.61
CA ARG A 135 -9.91 8.79 14.87
C ARG A 135 -9.99 9.34 13.44
N LYS A 136 -9.62 10.61 13.25
CA LYS A 136 -9.55 11.22 11.91
C LYS A 136 -8.49 10.52 11.06
N LEU A 137 -7.29 10.30 11.61
CA LEU A 137 -6.21 9.60 10.91
C LEU A 137 -6.59 8.17 10.53
N GLU A 138 -7.27 7.42 11.40
CA GLU A 138 -7.76 6.07 11.08
C GLU A 138 -8.70 6.07 9.86
N ILE A 139 -9.59 7.07 9.76
CA ILE A 139 -10.48 7.21 8.60
C ILE A 139 -9.71 7.58 7.34
N VAL A 140 -8.72 8.48 7.45
CA VAL A 140 -7.87 8.86 6.32
C VAL A 140 -7.07 7.66 5.82
N GLU A 141 -6.42 6.91 6.72
CA GLU A 141 -5.67 5.69 6.40
C GLU A 141 -6.56 4.66 5.70
N ALA A 142 -7.80 4.45 6.17
CA ALA A 142 -8.75 3.55 5.54
C ALA A 142 -9.13 3.99 4.11
N ARG A 143 -9.42 5.29 3.93
CA ARG A 143 -9.76 5.87 2.61
C ARG A 143 -8.59 5.78 1.62
N GLU A 144 -7.38 6.05 2.08
CA GLU A 144 -6.18 5.94 1.25
C GLU A 144 -5.88 4.50 0.85
N ALA A 145 -6.08 3.54 1.76
CA ALA A 145 -5.93 2.12 1.47
C ALA A 145 -6.93 1.66 0.39
N ASP A 146 -8.18 2.11 0.45
CA ASP A 146 -9.18 1.77 -0.55
C ASP A 146 -8.92 2.46 -1.89
N ALA A 147 -8.54 3.74 -1.88
CA ALA A 147 -8.14 4.45 -3.10
C ALA A 147 -6.90 3.80 -3.77
N ALA A 148 -5.95 3.29 -2.99
CA ALA A 148 -4.79 2.58 -3.52
C ALA A 148 -5.18 1.25 -4.19
N LYS A 149 -6.14 0.51 -3.62
CA LYS A 149 -6.69 -0.71 -4.26
C LYS A 149 -7.38 -0.36 -5.58
N GLU A 150 -8.17 0.71 -5.60
CA GLU A 150 -8.87 1.15 -6.81
C GLU A 150 -7.89 1.56 -7.93
N ARG A 151 -6.83 2.32 -7.59
CA ARG A 151 -5.77 2.67 -8.55
C ARG A 151 -5.12 1.42 -9.15
N LYS A 152 -4.76 0.44 -8.33
CA LYS A 152 -4.16 -0.82 -8.80
C LYS A 152 -5.11 -1.59 -9.72
N LEU A 153 -6.41 -1.61 -9.42
CA LEU A 153 -7.41 -2.24 -10.28
C LEU A 153 -7.59 -1.49 -11.60
N ALA A 154 -7.56 -0.15 -11.58
CA ALA A 154 -7.64 0.68 -12.78
C ALA A 154 -6.43 0.45 -13.69
N GLU A 155 -5.20 0.46 -13.14
CA GLU A 155 -3.97 0.15 -13.87
C GLU A 155 -4.04 -1.24 -14.52
N ALA A 156 -4.43 -2.28 -13.77
CA ALA A 156 -4.56 -3.63 -14.30
C ALA A 156 -5.59 -3.74 -15.44
N ARG A 157 -6.72 -3.02 -15.33
CA ARG A 157 -7.74 -2.95 -16.39
C ARG A 157 -7.22 -2.26 -17.63
N GLN A 158 -6.47 -1.17 -17.46
CA GLN A 158 -5.86 -0.46 -18.58
C GLN A 158 -4.85 -1.34 -19.31
N THR A 159 -3.92 -1.98 -18.59
CA THR A 159 -2.95 -2.90 -19.19
C THR A 159 -3.62 -4.05 -19.95
N LEU A 160 -4.70 -4.62 -19.40
CA LEU A 160 -5.46 -5.67 -20.10
C LEU A 160 -6.16 -5.14 -21.36
N ALA A 161 -6.67 -3.92 -21.32
CA ALA A 161 -7.31 -3.30 -22.48
C ALA A 161 -6.30 -3.00 -23.59
N GLU A 162 -5.12 -2.48 -23.23
CA GLU A 162 -4.00 -2.24 -24.16
C GLU A 162 -3.56 -3.55 -24.82
N TYR A 163 -3.33 -4.61 -24.02
CA TYR A 163 -3.00 -5.94 -24.56
C TYR A 163 -4.04 -6.45 -25.55
N ARG A 164 -5.33 -6.35 -25.20
CA ARG A 164 -6.42 -6.82 -26.07
C ARG A 164 -6.55 -6.02 -27.36
N ARG A 165 -6.17 -4.75 -27.34
CA ARG A 165 -6.21 -3.87 -28.50
C ARG A 165 -5.01 -4.10 -29.41
N ASP A 166 -3.80 -4.14 -28.85
CA ASP A 166 -2.57 -4.00 -29.63
C ASP A 166 -2.02 -5.36 -30.10
N VAL A 167 -2.16 -6.43 -29.31
CA VAL A 167 -1.58 -7.74 -29.65
C VAL A 167 -2.14 -8.37 -30.93
N PRO A 168 -3.44 -8.30 -31.23
CA PRO A 168 -3.95 -8.81 -32.50
C PRO A 168 -3.29 -8.16 -33.72
N ASP A 169 -3.11 -6.83 -33.69
CA ASP A 169 -2.50 -6.07 -34.79
C ASP A 169 -1.02 -6.43 -34.96
N GLU A 170 -0.28 -6.56 -33.85
CA GLU A 170 1.13 -7.00 -33.83
C GLU A 170 1.28 -8.44 -34.36
N ILE A 171 0.35 -9.34 -34.03
CA ILE A 171 0.34 -10.71 -34.57
C ILE A 171 0.11 -10.69 -36.08
N GLU A 172 -0.85 -9.89 -36.57
CA GLU A 172 -1.11 -9.78 -38.01
C GLU A 172 0.10 -9.21 -38.75
N GLU A 173 0.76 -8.19 -38.20
CA GLU A 173 2.01 -7.68 -38.76
C GLU A 173 3.11 -8.74 -38.79
N TYR A 174 3.31 -9.46 -37.68
CA TYR A 174 4.28 -10.54 -37.61
C TYR A 174 4.02 -11.63 -38.66
N GLU A 175 2.77 -12.07 -38.85
CA GLU A 175 2.40 -13.08 -39.84
C GLU A 175 2.70 -12.59 -41.27
N ARG A 176 2.34 -11.34 -41.60
CA ARG A 176 2.64 -10.73 -42.91
C ARG A 176 4.15 -10.67 -43.17
N LEU A 177 4.94 -10.31 -42.17
CA LEU A 177 6.40 -10.28 -42.27
C LEU A 177 7.00 -11.68 -42.42
N ALA A 178 6.47 -12.67 -41.70
CA ALA A 178 6.91 -14.05 -41.78
C ALA A 178 6.67 -14.64 -43.18
N GLU A 179 5.50 -14.38 -43.78
CA GLU A 179 5.24 -14.78 -45.17
C GLU A 179 6.18 -14.10 -46.18
N ALA A 180 6.43 -12.79 -46.02
CA ALA A 180 7.34 -12.06 -46.90
C ALA A 180 8.77 -12.63 -46.81
N ALA A 181 9.22 -12.97 -45.60
CA ALA A 181 10.51 -13.62 -45.36
C ALA A 181 10.58 -15.00 -46.03
N ALA A 182 9.51 -15.81 -45.94
CA ALA A 182 9.44 -17.11 -46.59
C ALA A 182 9.54 -17.00 -48.12
N ARG A 183 8.80 -16.05 -48.74
CA ARG A 183 8.88 -15.78 -50.19
C ARG A 183 10.28 -15.33 -50.60
N HIS A 184 10.93 -14.49 -49.80
CA HIS A 184 12.29 -14.03 -50.06
C HIS A 184 13.31 -15.18 -50.01
N LYS A 185 13.18 -16.09 -49.05
CA LYS A 185 14.03 -17.28 -48.94
C LYS A 185 13.90 -18.17 -50.18
N GLN A 186 12.67 -18.46 -50.61
CA GLN A 186 12.44 -19.25 -51.82
C GLN A 186 13.12 -18.62 -53.04
N ARG A 187 13.00 -17.30 -53.22
CA ARG A 187 13.65 -16.59 -54.33
C ARG A 187 15.17 -16.75 -54.33
N ILE A 188 15.81 -16.68 -53.16
CA ILE A 188 17.27 -16.90 -53.04
C ILE A 188 17.66 -18.33 -53.41
N GLU A 189 16.85 -19.32 -52.99
CA GLU A 189 17.08 -20.72 -53.30
C GLU A 189 16.93 -20.99 -54.80
N ASP A 190 15.90 -20.41 -55.43
CA ASP A 190 15.67 -20.51 -56.87
C ASP A 190 16.80 -19.84 -57.68
N GLU A 191 17.28 -18.67 -57.25
CA GLU A 191 18.40 -17.95 -57.88
C GLU A 191 19.69 -18.78 -57.82
N ARG A 192 19.99 -19.38 -56.64
CA ARG A 192 21.13 -20.29 -56.48
C ARG A 192 21.02 -21.53 -57.37
N ALA A 193 19.83 -22.12 -57.46
CA ALA A 193 19.58 -23.28 -58.30
C ALA A 193 19.74 -22.93 -59.79
N PHE A 194 19.24 -21.77 -60.21
CA PHE A 194 19.39 -21.26 -61.58
C PHE A 194 20.86 -21.09 -61.96
N ASP A 195 21.64 -20.37 -61.15
CA ASP A 195 23.08 -20.15 -61.40
C ASP A 195 23.87 -21.46 -61.43
N ARG A 196 23.57 -22.39 -60.52
CA ARG A 196 24.20 -23.70 -60.51
C ARG A 196 23.86 -24.50 -61.75
N SER A 197 22.62 -24.45 -62.23
CA SER A 197 22.19 -25.14 -63.45
C SER A 197 22.93 -24.60 -64.68
N ARG A 198 23.12 -23.28 -64.76
CA ARG A 198 23.89 -22.63 -65.82
C ARG A 198 25.35 -23.07 -65.80
N ALA A 199 26.00 -23.02 -64.63
CA ALA A 199 27.38 -23.46 -64.48
C ALA A 199 27.59 -24.93 -64.89
N ILE A 200 26.62 -25.81 -64.59
CA ILE A 200 26.67 -27.21 -65.01
C ILE A 200 26.55 -27.33 -66.54
N ARG A 201 25.62 -26.62 -67.18
CA ARG A 201 25.50 -26.65 -68.65
C ARG A 201 26.77 -26.16 -69.33
N ASP A 202 27.33 -25.04 -68.88
CA ASP A 202 28.56 -24.47 -69.44
C ASP A 202 29.75 -25.44 -69.29
N HIS A 203 29.84 -26.11 -68.13
CA HIS A 203 30.86 -27.12 -67.88
C HIS A 203 30.69 -28.35 -68.78
N VAL A 204 29.47 -28.87 -68.90
CA VAL A 204 29.17 -30.04 -69.76
C VAL A 204 29.40 -29.71 -71.24
N ALA A 205 29.07 -28.51 -71.69
CA ALA A 205 29.36 -28.04 -73.05
C ALA A 205 30.88 -28.04 -73.33
N THR A 206 31.65 -27.58 -72.34
CA THR A 206 33.12 -27.54 -72.40
C THR A 206 33.71 -28.95 -72.44
N LEU A 207 33.23 -29.85 -71.58
CA LEU A 207 33.65 -31.25 -71.55
C LEU A 207 33.31 -31.97 -72.85
N HIS A 208 32.09 -31.79 -73.37
CA HIS A 208 31.68 -32.37 -74.64
C HIS A 208 32.57 -31.87 -75.78
N SER A 209 32.78 -30.54 -75.88
CA SER A 209 33.68 -29.96 -76.89
C SER A 209 35.11 -30.51 -76.79
N ALA A 210 35.62 -30.72 -75.57
CA ALA A 210 36.93 -31.33 -75.35
C ALA A 210 36.96 -32.82 -75.78
N ALA A 211 35.90 -33.57 -75.48
CA ALA A 211 35.75 -34.97 -75.87
C ALA A 211 35.65 -35.13 -77.39
N VAL A 212 34.89 -34.27 -78.08
CA VAL A 212 34.83 -34.23 -79.55
C VAL A 212 36.21 -34.01 -80.16
N ARG A 213 36.97 -33.02 -79.66
CA ARG A 213 38.35 -32.77 -80.12
C ARG A 213 39.26 -33.97 -79.89
N ALA A 214 39.19 -34.60 -78.72
CA ALA A 214 39.99 -35.77 -78.40
C ALA A 214 39.64 -36.97 -79.31
N ALA A 215 38.36 -37.21 -79.59
CA ALA A 215 37.91 -38.25 -80.50
C ALA A 215 38.48 -38.06 -81.91
N HIS A 216 38.45 -36.83 -82.43
CA HIS A 216 39.08 -36.51 -83.72
C HIS A 216 40.59 -36.78 -83.74
N THR A 217 41.33 -36.38 -82.70
CA THR A 217 42.77 -36.64 -82.61
C THR A 217 43.11 -38.14 -82.59
N LEU A 218 42.25 -38.94 -81.95
CA LEU A 218 42.43 -40.39 -81.84
C LEU A 218 41.86 -41.17 -83.04
N GLY A 219 41.17 -40.51 -83.98
CA GLY A 219 40.52 -41.15 -85.12
C GLY A 219 39.28 -41.99 -84.76
N LEU A 220 38.63 -41.68 -83.62
CA LEU A 220 37.43 -42.37 -83.15
C LEU A 220 36.15 -41.60 -83.54
N GLY A 221 35.00 -42.28 -83.45
CA GLY A 221 33.70 -41.63 -83.62
C GLY A 221 33.43 -40.56 -82.57
N VAL A 222 32.81 -39.46 -82.99
CA VAL A 222 32.47 -38.33 -82.10
C VAL A 222 31.31 -38.73 -81.18
N PRO A 223 31.39 -38.48 -79.86
CA PRO A 223 30.29 -38.76 -78.95
C PRO A 223 29.09 -37.85 -79.24
N ASP A 224 27.88 -38.34 -78.98
CA ASP A 224 26.66 -37.53 -79.11
C ASP A 224 26.64 -36.38 -78.09
N ALA A 225 25.99 -35.27 -78.47
CA ALA A 225 25.79 -34.15 -77.57
C ALA A 225 24.84 -34.55 -76.42
N PRO A 226 25.18 -34.23 -75.16
CA PRO A 226 24.31 -34.52 -74.03
C PRO A 226 23.02 -33.69 -74.10
N ALA A 227 21.88 -34.31 -73.77
CA ALA A 227 20.53 -33.75 -73.91
C ALA A 227 20.23 -32.49 -73.07
N ILE A 228 21.18 -32.04 -72.24
CA ILE A 228 21.06 -30.85 -71.40
C ILE A 228 21.67 -29.58 -72.04
N LEU A 229 22.28 -29.74 -73.22
CA LEU A 229 22.80 -28.67 -74.08
C LEU A 229 21.76 -28.27 -75.12
#